data_AF-A0ABD6YMD3-F1
#
_entry.id   AF-A0ABD6YMD3-F1
#
_cell.length_a   1.000
_cell.length_b   1.000
_cell.length_c   1.000
_cell.angle_alpha   90.00
_cell.angle_beta   90.00
_cell.angle_gamma   90.00
#
_symmetry.space_group_name_H-M   'P 1'
#
loop_
_entity.id
_entity.type
_entity.pdbx_description
1 polymer ?
#
loop_
_entity_poly.entity_id
_entity_poly.type
_entity_poly.pdbx_seq_one_letter_code
_entity_poly.pdbx_strand_id
1 'polypeptide(L)'
;MITLHNLIQVVSSTLKLIHIFNKNCRPINVKNVLLLNADTLCCEFYPVAKNSYDIKLEMSSIIGCFNGIFKDKEYENLNIKNYAIRAFDKNNIELMYSISPKPIAEFIGTSMSIEWFTRALFQENTEDFRLSQAKKIISEIENALREIVKIKLKEKFGIDWWEVCLSSKLGKDVKDVYFNQFGTVCTDGDILIAYTYTLQLKKIILTHFNLFKSYFSNPRQFEMLMDNLNQIRREEAHNRVISQLDLKNLEGLHENLLSRLLSDLKSFQSAFLIRNWIIKIKQIMIENQYKTIYSEKDIDNELDHVQKFYMRKENIINLISYLDDIIIRLQSVIVPIYKGRLHQELLFYYEKSKELQKSLLKETVSLNNEMLNNIINEINLHERKMDEFATKFLLSEN
;
A
#
# COMPACT_ATOMS: atom_id res chain seq x y z
N MET A 1 25.66 20.91 -29.16
CA MET A 1 24.43 20.53 -28.43
C MET A 1 24.32 19.02 -28.44
N ILE A 2 24.38 18.34 -27.29
CA ILE A 2 24.13 16.89 -27.22
C ILE A 2 22.63 16.68 -27.42
N THR A 3 22.24 15.87 -28.40
CA THR A 3 20.83 15.50 -28.58
C THR A 3 20.42 14.51 -27.48
N LEU A 4 19.13 14.43 -27.15
CA LEU A 4 18.61 13.44 -26.20
C LEU A 4 18.99 12.01 -26.61
N HIS A 5 19.01 11.72 -27.91
CA HIS A 5 19.43 10.43 -28.45
C HIS A 5 20.91 10.13 -28.13
N ASN A 6 21.79 11.12 -28.35
CA ASN A 6 23.22 10.97 -28.02
C ASN A 6 23.42 10.78 -26.51
N LEU A 7 22.65 11.49 -25.68
CA LEU A 7 22.70 11.33 -24.22
C LEU A 7 22.31 9.91 -23.79
N ILE A 8 21.19 9.41 -24.30
CA ILE A 8 20.71 8.05 -24.02
C ILE A 8 21.75 7.00 -24.43
N GLN A 9 22.37 7.17 -25.60
CA GLN A 9 23.44 6.29 -26.07
C GLN A 9 24.68 6.34 -25.18
N VAL A 10 25.10 7.53 -24.76
CA VAL A 10 26.24 7.70 -23.84
C VAL A 10 25.94 6.99 -22.53
N VAL A 11 24.79 7.25 -21.90
CA VAL A 11 24.39 6.62 -20.63
C VAL A 11 24.34 5.09 -20.77
N SER A 12 23.69 4.57 -21.82
CA SER A 12 23.60 3.12 -22.07
C SER A 12 24.98 2.49 -22.26
N SER A 13 25.88 3.14 -23.00
CA SER A 13 27.24 2.66 -23.22
C SER A 13 28.07 2.68 -21.94
N THR A 14 27.99 3.76 -21.17
CA THR A 14 28.68 3.88 -19.87
C THR A 14 28.22 2.80 -18.89
N LEU A 15 26.91 2.54 -18.79
CA LEU A 15 26.38 1.48 -17.94
C LEU A 15 26.89 0.09 -18.34
N LYS A 16 26.98 -0.21 -19.64
CA LYS A 16 27.55 -1.49 -20.12
C LYS A 16 29.04 -1.61 -19.79
N LEU A 17 29.77 -0.50 -19.76
CA LEU A 17 31.21 -0.46 -19.53
C LEU A 17 31.61 -0.16 -18.07
N ILE A 18 30.65 0.02 -17.15
CA ILE A 18 30.92 0.46 -15.77
C ILE A 18 31.91 -0.47 -15.02
N HIS A 19 31.83 -1.77 -15.30
CA HIS A 19 32.71 -2.80 -14.72
C HIS A 19 34.19 -2.64 -15.11
N ILE A 20 34.47 -1.96 -16.23
CA ILE A 20 35.84 -1.65 -16.67
C ILE A 20 36.44 -0.55 -15.80
N PHE A 21 35.63 0.45 -15.45
CA PHE A 21 36.05 1.60 -14.65
C PHE A 21 36.02 1.32 -13.13
N ASN A 22 35.15 0.41 -12.69
CA ASN A 22 35.06 -0.03 -11.30
C ASN A 22 35.04 -1.56 -11.21
N LYS A 23 36.17 -2.14 -10.76
CA LYS A 23 36.34 -3.60 -10.63
C LYS A 23 35.35 -4.26 -9.65
N ASN A 24 34.73 -3.48 -8.76
CA ASN A 24 33.74 -3.98 -7.82
C ASN A 24 32.32 -4.03 -8.44
N CYS A 25 32.11 -3.40 -9.60
CA CYS A 25 30.83 -3.43 -10.30
C CYS A 25 30.78 -4.63 -11.26
N ARG A 26 29.66 -5.35 -11.25
CA ARG A 26 29.37 -6.39 -12.24
C ARG A 26 28.91 -5.75 -13.57
N PRO A 27 29.08 -6.46 -14.71
CA PRO A 27 28.51 -6.01 -15.98
C PRO A 27 27.00 -5.84 -15.87
N ILE A 28 26.48 -4.70 -16.33
CA ILE A 28 25.05 -4.41 -16.33
C ILE A 28 24.46 -4.78 -17.69
N ASN A 29 23.51 -5.71 -17.70
CA ASN A 29 22.81 -6.09 -18.93
C ASN A 29 21.67 -5.10 -19.21
N VAL A 30 22.03 -3.95 -19.80
CA VAL A 30 21.08 -2.87 -20.12
C VAL A 30 20.13 -3.32 -21.24
N LYS A 31 18.83 -3.33 -20.94
CA LYS A 31 17.74 -3.53 -21.88
C LYS A 31 17.47 -2.26 -22.68
N ASN A 32 17.28 -1.14 -21.98
CA ASN A 32 16.99 0.15 -22.60
C ASN A 32 17.34 1.31 -21.66
N VAL A 33 17.56 2.50 -22.22
CA VAL A 33 17.63 3.77 -21.46
C VAL A 33 16.71 4.76 -22.15
N LEU A 34 15.87 5.44 -21.38
CA LEU A 34 14.81 6.29 -21.92
C LEU A 34 14.49 7.43 -20.96
N LEU A 35 13.92 8.52 -21.49
CA LEU A 35 13.47 9.66 -20.70
C LEU A 35 11.94 9.58 -20.56
N LEU A 36 11.48 9.31 -19.33
CA LEU A 36 10.07 9.33 -18.96
C LEU A 36 9.66 10.76 -18.59
N ASN A 37 8.46 11.16 -18.99
CA ASN A 37 7.83 12.43 -18.59
C ASN A 37 8.71 13.69 -18.79
N ALA A 38 9.64 13.64 -19.74
CA ALA A 38 10.64 14.67 -20.04
C ALA A 38 11.64 15.03 -18.91
N ASP A 39 11.49 14.48 -17.70
CA ASP A 39 12.31 14.85 -16.53
C ASP A 39 12.85 13.65 -15.75
N THR A 40 12.55 12.43 -16.16
CA THR A 40 12.88 11.21 -15.42
C THR A 40 13.72 10.28 -16.29
N LEU A 41 15.01 10.15 -15.99
CA LEU A 41 15.89 9.24 -16.72
C LEU A 41 15.70 7.82 -16.19
N CYS A 42 15.30 6.91 -17.07
CA CYS A 42 14.99 5.52 -16.74
C CYS A 42 15.98 4.56 -17.38
N CYS A 43 16.53 3.63 -16.59
CA CYS A 43 17.25 2.47 -17.10
C CYS A 43 16.39 1.21 -16.92
N GLU A 44 16.20 0.47 -18.00
CA GLU A 44 15.68 -0.90 -17.97
C GLU A 44 16.86 -1.87 -18.07
N PHE A 45 16.91 -2.89 -17.23
CA PHE A 45 18.00 -3.87 -17.24
C PHE A 45 17.54 -5.27 -16.85
N TYR A 46 18.34 -6.26 -17.20
CA TYR A 46 18.19 -7.65 -16.75
C TYR A 46 19.19 -7.88 -15.61
N PRO A 47 18.72 -8.04 -14.35
CA PRO A 47 19.63 -8.28 -13.24
C PRO A 47 20.27 -9.67 -13.35
N VAL A 48 21.46 -9.81 -12.78
CA VAL A 48 22.12 -11.11 -12.61
C VAL A 48 21.51 -11.83 -11.41
N ALA A 49 21.24 -11.09 -10.34
CA ALA A 49 20.57 -11.58 -9.15
C ALA A 49 19.08 -11.87 -9.38
N LYS A 50 18.54 -12.72 -8.49
CA LYS A 50 17.12 -13.11 -8.47
C LYS A 50 16.38 -12.66 -7.22
N ASN A 51 17.10 -12.48 -6.10
CA ASN A 51 16.50 -12.05 -4.85
C ASN A 51 16.34 -10.52 -4.83
N SER A 52 15.44 -10.01 -4.00
CA SER A 52 15.15 -8.57 -3.92
C SER A 52 16.39 -7.76 -3.55
N TYR A 53 17.10 -8.17 -2.50
CA TYR A 53 18.18 -7.38 -1.92
C TYR A 53 19.36 -7.19 -2.88
N ASP A 54 19.78 -8.24 -3.59
CA ASP A 54 20.91 -8.13 -4.52
C ASP A 54 20.50 -7.37 -5.79
N ILE A 55 19.24 -7.47 -6.24
CA ILE A 55 18.72 -6.62 -7.33
C ILE A 55 18.79 -5.14 -6.92
N LYS A 56 18.43 -4.81 -5.67
CA LYS A 56 18.56 -3.46 -5.12
C LYS A 56 20.02 -2.98 -5.11
N LEU A 57 20.98 -3.84 -4.81
CA LEU A 57 22.41 -3.53 -4.92
C LEU A 57 22.83 -3.27 -6.37
N GLU A 58 22.36 -4.07 -7.34
CA GLU A 58 22.61 -3.82 -8.76
C GLU A 58 22.01 -2.48 -9.22
N MET A 59 20.78 -2.16 -8.79
CA MET A 59 20.15 -0.86 -9.05
C MET A 59 20.96 0.31 -8.49
N SER A 60 21.56 0.16 -7.30
CA SER A 60 22.40 1.20 -6.70
C SER A 60 23.60 1.58 -7.58
N SER A 61 24.16 0.61 -8.33
CA SER A 61 25.26 0.87 -9.27
C SER A 61 24.79 1.71 -10.47
N ILE A 62 23.56 1.49 -10.95
CA ILE A 62 22.94 2.27 -12.02
C ILE A 62 22.67 3.71 -11.54
N ILE A 63 22.10 3.88 -10.34
CA ILE A 63 21.91 5.22 -9.75
C ILE A 63 23.24 5.93 -9.56
N GLY A 64 24.27 5.22 -9.07
CA GLY A 64 25.62 5.78 -8.93
C GLY A 64 26.18 6.27 -10.27
N CYS A 65 25.96 5.52 -11.35
CA CYS A 65 26.32 5.92 -12.71
C CYS A 65 25.57 7.18 -13.17
N PHE A 66 24.25 7.21 -13.00
CA PHE A 66 23.44 8.39 -13.33
C PHE A 66 23.90 9.62 -12.56
N ASN A 67 24.03 9.51 -11.24
CA ASN A 67 24.51 10.59 -10.41
C ASN A 67 25.91 11.05 -10.85
N GLY A 68 26.82 10.12 -11.15
CA GLY A 68 28.16 10.46 -11.63
C GLY A 68 28.17 11.24 -12.95
N ILE A 69 27.35 10.85 -13.93
CA ILE A 69 27.26 11.53 -15.24
C ILE A 69 26.64 12.93 -15.10
N PHE A 70 25.60 13.06 -14.27
CA PHE A 70 24.79 14.28 -14.18
C PHE A 70 25.09 15.14 -12.94
N LYS A 71 26.20 14.87 -12.25
CA LYS A 71 26.66 15.65 -11.09
C LYS A 71 27.06 17.06 -11.50
N ASP A 72 27.73 17.17 -12.64
CA ASP A 72 28.31 18.41 -13.12
C ASP A 72 27.35 19.21 -14.01
N LYS A 73 27.60 20.51 -14.08
CA LYS A 73 26.73 21.48 -14.78
C LYS A 73 26.72 21.34 -16.31
N GLU A 74 27.52 20.44 -16.86
CA GLU A 74 27.64 20.21 -18.30
C GLU A 74 26.30 19.80 -18.96
N TYR A 75 25.37 19.30 -18.15
CA TYR A 75 24.04 18.89 -18.57
C TYR A 75 22.91 19.76 -17.98
N GLU A 76 23.18 21.01 -17.52
CA GLU A 76 22.17 21.93 -16.94
C GLU A 76 20.94 22.15 -17.84
N ASN A 77 21.11 22.05 -19.17
CA ASN A 77 20.02 22.18 -20.14
C ASN A 77 19.02 21.00 -20.12
N LEU A 78 19.36 19.90 -19.45
CA LEU A 78 18.50 18.73 -19.28
C LEU A 78 17.88 18.79 -17.89
N ASN A 79 16.59 19.09 -17.82
CA ASN A 79 15.82 19.19 -16.58
C ASN A 79 15.49 17.81 -15.98
N ILE A 80 16.52 17.00 -15.70
CA ILE A 80 16.34 15.68 -15.10
C ILE A 80 16.17 15.84 -13.59
N LYS A 81 14.95 15.60 -13.12
CA LYS A 81 14.56 15.69 -11.71
C LYS A 81 14.63 14.34 -11.00
N ASN A 82 14.38 13.25 -11.72
CA ASN A 82 14.28 11.92 -11.15
C ASN A 82 15.10 10.90 -11.93
N TYR A 83 15.49 9.85 -11.22
CA TYR A 83 16.08 8.64 -11.75
C TYR A 83 15.16 7.47 -11.48
N ALA A 84 14.95 6.65 -12.50
CA ALA A 84 14.13 5.46 -12.42
C ALA A 84 14.93 4.23 -12.90
N ILE A 85 14.67 3.08 -12.28
CA ILE A 85 15.27 1.81 -12.71
C ILE A 85 14.22 0.72 -12.71
N ARG A 86 14.16 -0.06 -13.80
CA ARG A 86 13.30 -1.22 -13.95
C ARG A 86 14.13 -2.47 -14.20
N ALA A 87 14.00 -3.45 -13.30
CA ALA A 87 14.60 -4.76 -13.45
C ALA A 87 13.59 -5.73 -14.07
N PHE A 88 14.00 -6.45 -15.12
CA PHE A 88 13.17 -7.43 -15.81
C PHE A 88 13.78 -8.82 -15.76
N ASP A 89 12.95 -9.85 -15.66
CA ASP A 89 13.40 -11.22 -15.85
C ASP A 89 13.65 -11.53 -17.35
N LYS A 90 14.12 -12.75 -17.62
CA LYS A 90 14.34 -13.25 -18.99
C LYS A 90 13.08 -13.31 -19.86
N ASN A 91 11.89 -13.27 -19.26
CA ASN A 91 10.60 -13.30 -19.94
C ASN A 91 9.99 -11.89 -20.08
N ASN A 92 10.74 -10.84 -19.77
CA ASN A 92 10.28 -9.44 -19.73
C ASN A 92 9.21 -9.13 -18.69
N ILE A 93 9.13 -9.91 -17.61
CA ILE A 93 8.30 -9.61 -16.44
C ILE A 93 9.09 -8.67 -15.52
N GLU A 94 8.48 -7.56 -15.11
CA GLU A 94 9.10 -6.62 -14.18
C GLU A 94 9.23 -7.26 -12.79
N LEU A 95 10.47 -7.33 -12.30
CA LEU A 95 10.83 -7.87 -10.99
C LEU A 95 10.90 -6.77 -9.93
N MET A 96 11.32 -5.57 -10.33
CA MET A 96 11.47 -4.46 -9.42
C MET A 96 11.49 -3.14 -10.18
N TYR A 97 10.84 -2.14 -9.60
CA TYR A 97 10.92 -0.75 -10.02
C TYR A 97 11.43 0.12 -8.88
N SER A 98 12.34 1.04 -9.17
CA SER A 98 12.73 2.09 -8.24
C SER A 98 12.61 3.47 -8.87
N ILE A 99 12.24 4.45 -8.06
CA ILE A 99 12.30 5.86 -8.43
C ILE A 99 12.93 6.67 -7.29
N SER A 100 13.85 7.55 -7.68
CA SER A 100 14.63 8.37 -6.76
C SER A 100 14.72 9.79 -7.31
N PRO A 101 14.33 10.82 -6.54
CA PRO A 101 14.68 12.19 -6.86
C PRO A 101 16.21 12.35 -6.94
N LYS A 102 16.68 13.26 -7.79
CA LYS A 102 18.12 13.53 -7.97
C LYS A 102 18.85 13.82 -6.64
N PRO A 103 18.32 14.66 -5.71
CA PRO A 103 18.98 14.89 -4.41
C PRO A 103 19.10 13.63 -3.54
N ILE A 104 18.18 12.67 -3.69
CA ILE A 104 18.23 11.39 -2.95
C ILE A 104 19.26 10.45 -3.58
N ALA A 105 19.39 10.49 -4.91
CA ALA A 105 20.40 9.72 -5.63
C ALA A 105 21.83 10.14 -5.31
N GLU A 106 22.04 11.42 -4.93
CA GLU A 106 23.35 11.92 -4.50
C GLU A 106 23.92 11.15 -3.30
N PHE A 107 23.07 10.61 -2.42
CA PHE A 107 23.51 9.79 -1.28
C PHE A 107 24.30 8.54 -1.69
N ILE A 108 24.04 7.99 -2.89
CA ILE A 108 24.88 6.91 -3.43
C ILE A 108 26.31 7.40 -3.69
N GLY A 109 26.44 8.62 -4.22
CA GLY A 109 27.74 9.23 -4.54
C GLY A 109 28.54 9.72 -3.33
N THR A 110 27.91 9.86 -2.16
CA THR A 110 28.54 10.32 -0.91
C THR A 110 28.74 9.21 0.12
N SER A 111 28.74 7.93 -0.31
CA SER A 111 28.87 6.75 0.57
C SER A 111 27.76 6.61 1.62
N MET A 112 26.61 7.24 1.40
CA MET A 112 25.40 7.13 2.23
C MET A 112 24.36 6.24 1.54
N SER A 113 24.78 5.11 0.97
CA SER A 113 23.90 4.24 0.18
C SER A 113 22.72 3.67 0.96
N ILE A 114 22.87 3.49 2.28
CA ILE A 114 21.77 3.09 3.18
C ILE A 114 20.67 4.16 3.20
N GLU A 115 21.03 5.45 3.21
CA GLU A 115 20.04 6.54 3.16
C GLU A 115 19.26 6.51 1.85
N TRP A 116 19.94 6.23 0.72
CA TRP A 116 19.25 6.02 -0.55
C TRP A 116 18.25 4.87 -0.48
N PHE A 117 18.64 3.70 0.04
CA PHE A 117 17.74 2.55 0.17
C PHE A 117 16.49 2.85 1.00
N THR A 118 16.63 3.69 2.02
CA THR A 118 15.50 4.03 2.91
C THR A 118 14.58 5.12 2.36
N ARG A 119 15.05 5.93 1.40
CA ARG A 119 14.34 7.11 0.89
C ARG A 119 13.88 6.97 -0.56
N ALA A 120 14.48 6.08 -1.34
CA ALA A 120 13.99 5.73 -2.66
C ALA A 120 12.70 4.91 -2.56
N LEU A 121 11.79 5.13 -3.51
CA LEU A 121 10.58 4.32 -3.60
C LEU A 121 10.92 3.03 -4.36
N PHE A 122 10.59 1.88 -3.78
CA PHE A 122 10.70 0.58 -4.43
C PHE A 122 9.32 -0.06 -4.60
N GLN A 123 9.09 -0.65 -5.76
CA GLN A 123 8.01 -1.59 -6.01
C GLN A 123 8.66 -2.94 -6.33
N GLU A 124 8.36 -3.95 -5.52
CA GLU A 124 9.03 -5.24 -5.55
C GLU A 124 8.09 -6.35 -6.00
N ASN A 125 8.58 -7.21 -6.88
CA ASN A 125 7.85 -8.33 -7.45
C ASN A 125 8.79 -9.54 -7.65
N THR A 126 9.79 -9.71 -6.79
CA THR A 126 10.65 -10.89 -6.80
C THR A 126 9.97 -12.04 -6.06
N GLU A 127 10.37 -13.29 -6.36
CA GLU A 127 9.79 -14.48 -5.74
C GLU A 127 9.99 -14.52 -4.23
N ASP A 128 11.19 -14.15 -3.75
CA ASP A 128 11.53 -14.10 -2.33
C ASP A 128 10.75 -13.02 -1.58
N PHE A 129 10.53 -11.86 -2.21
CA PHE A 129 9.70 -10.81 -1.65
C PHE A 129 8.24 -11.30 -1.48
N ARG A 130 7.64 -11.87 -2.53
CA ARG A 130 6.27 -12.39 -2.47
C ARG A 130 6.12 -13.50 -1.42
N LEU A 131 7.08 -14.41 -1.34
CA LEU A 131 7.08 -15.48 -0.34
C LEU A 131 7.18 -14.92 1.09
N SER A 132 8.08 -13.96 1.33
CA SER A 132 8.23 -13.30 2.64
C SER A 132 6.95 -12.57 3.06
N GLN A 133 6.33 -11.84 2.13
CA GLN A 133 5.06 -11.15 2.36
C GLN A 133 3.93 -12.14 2.66
N ALA A 134 3.84 -13.25 1.90
CA ALA A 134 2.84 -14.28 2.14
C ALA A 134 2.99 -14.89 3.53
N LYS A 135 4.21 -15.25 3.93
CA LYS A 135 4.51 -15.79 5.26
C LYS A 135 4.10 -14.84 6.38
N LYS A 136 4.38 -13.55 6.22
CA LYS A 136 3.98 -12.52 7.18
C LYS A 136 2.46 -12.47 7.33
N ILE A 137 1.73 -12.34 6.22
CA ILE A 137 0.27 -12.22 6.23
C ILE A 137 -0.39 -13.48 6.81
N ILE A 138 0.06 -14.68 6.40
CA ILE A 138 -0.47 -15.95 6.93
C ILE A 138 -0.26 -16.03 8.45
N SER A 139 0.95 -15.69 8.93
CA SER A 139 1.26 -15.68 10.36
C SER A 139 0.36 -14.72 11.14
N GLU A 140 0.15 -13.51 10.62
CA GLU A 140 -0.76 -12.52 11.21
C GLU A 140 -2.20 -13.06 11.31
N ILE A 141 -2.71 -13.67 10.24
CA ILE A 141 -4.04 -14.29 10.22
C ILE A 141 -4.16 -15.39 11.26
N GLU A 142 -3.24 -16.36 11.26
CA GLU A 142 -3.34 -17.50 12.16
C GLU A 142 -3.22 -17.09 13.63
N ASN A 143 -2.31 -16.16 13.95
CA ASN A 143 -2.12 -15.70 15.32
C ASN A 143 -3.32 -14.88 15.82
N ALA A 144 -3.90 -14.02 14.98
CA ALA A 144 -5.12 -13.31 15.34
C ALA A 144 -6.31 -14.26 15.56
N LEU A 145 -6.44 -15.29 14.72
CA LEU A 145 -7.46 -16.33 14.89
C LEU A 145 -7.25 -17.14 16.18
N ARG A 146 -6.01 -17.53 16.50
CA ARG A 146 -5.68 -18.19 17.78
C ARG A 146 -6.06 -17.32 18.98
N GLU A 147 -5.74 -16.03 18.92
CA GLU A 147 -6.01 -15.11 20.01
C GLU A 147 -7.50 -14.93 20.25
N ILE A 148 -8.29 -14.72 19.19
CA ILE A 148 -9.75 -14.57 19.38
C ILE A 148 -10.40 -15.87 19.84
N VAL A 149 -9.92 -17.03 19.37
CA VAL A 149 -10.40 -18.35 19.83
C VAL A 149 -10.15 -18.48 21.33
N LYS A 150 -8.93 -18.19 21.78
CA LYS A 150 -8.56 -18.21 23.21
C LYS A 150 -9.48 -17.31 24.02
N ILE A 151 -9.67 -16.05 23.61
CA ILE A 151 -10.54 -15.09 24.30
C ILE A 151 -11.98 -15.63 24.39
N LYS A 152 -12.59 -16.00 23.26
CA LYS A 152 -14.01 -16.38 23.21
C LYS A 152 -14.32 -17.70 23.91
N LEU A 153 -13.43 -18.68 23.82
CA LEU A 153 -13.62 -19.95 24.51
C LEU A 153 -13.37 -19.82 26.01
N LYS A 154 -12.35 -19.06 26.43
CA LYS A 154 -12.09 -18.79 27.84
C LYS A 154 -13.21 -17.97 28.49
N GLU A 155 -13.76 -16.97 27.79
CA GLU A 155 -14.94 -16.21 28.22
C GLU A 155 -16.16 -17.12 28.46
N LYS A 156 -16.34 -18.16 27.63
CA LYS A 156 -17.53 -19.03 27.69
C LYS A 156 -17.38 -20.24 28.61
N PHE A 157 -16.20 -20.84 28.65
CA PHE A 157 -15.95 -22.14 29.29
C PHE A 157 -14.93 -22.08 30.45
N GLY A 158 -14.38 -20.90 30.74
CA GLY A 158 -13.44 -20.71 31.85
C GLY A 158 -12.01 -21.14 31.52
N ILE A 159 -11.21 -21.38 32.56
CA ILE A 159 -9.77 -21.70 32.42
C ILE A 159 -9.57 -23.05 31.73
N ASP A 160 -10.44 -24.03 32.00
CA ASP A 160 -10.38 -25.38 31.45
C ASP A 160 -11.03 -25.50 30.06
N TRP A 161 -11.21 -24.39 29.35
CA TRP A 161 -11.92 -24.34 28.08
C TRP A 161 -11.43 -25.38 27.06
N TRP A 162 -10.12 -25.65 27.05
CA TRP A 162 -9.50 -26.63 26.15
C TRP A 162 -10.08 -28.03 26.34
N GLU A 163 -10.14 -28.51 27.57
CA GLU A 163 -10.65 -29.85 27.90
C GLU A 163 -12.17 -29.93 27.78
N VAL A 164 -12.87 -28.83 28.07
CA VAL A 164 -14.33 -28.78 28.11
C VAL A 164 -14.95 -28.73 26.71
N CYS A 165 -14.39 -27.94 25.79
CA CYS A 165 -15.08 -27.65 24.54
C CYS A 165 -14.47 -28.32 23.30
N LEU A 166 -13.18 -28.68 23.30
CA LEU A 166 -12.55 -29.31 22.14
C LEU A 166 -12.79 -30.81 22.14
N SER A 167 -13.24 -31.35 21.01
CA SER A 167 -13.47 -32.80 20.85
C SER A 167 -12.22 -33.59 21.26
N SER A 168 -12.41 -34.75 21.90
CA SER A 168 -11.30 -35.60 22.36
C SER A 168 -10.27 -35.89 21.27
N LYS A 169 -10.67 -36.05 20.00
CA LYS A 169 -9.73 -36.26 18.89
C LYS A 169 -8.89 -35.03 18.56
N LEU A 170 -9.52 -33.88 18.23
CA LEU A 170 -8.76 -32.66 17.87
C LEU A 170 -7.87 -32.19 19.02
N GLY A 171 -8.39 -32.17 20.25
CA GLY A 171 -7.61 -31.77 21.43
C GLY A 171 -6.43 -32.72 21.68
N LYS A 172 -6.64 -34.03 21.50
CA LYS A 172 -5.58 -35.04 21.62
C LYS A 172 -4.52 -34.88 20.53
N ASP A 173 -4.92 -34.70 19.27
CA ASP A 173 -3.97 -34.54 18.15
C ASP A 173 -2.99 -33.37 18.41
N VAL A 174 -3.47 -32.26 18.97
CA VAL A 174 -2.63 -31.09 19.30
C VAL A 174 -1.73 -31.37 20.52
N LYS A 175 -2.25 -32.05 21.55
CA LYS A 175 -1.45 -32.48 22.70
C LYS A 175 -0.33 -33.43 22.29
N ASP A 176 -0.61 -34.35 21.38
CA ASP A 176 0.38 -35.30 20.84
C ASP A 176 1.48 -34.55 20.07
N VAL A 177 1.13 -33.51 19.29
CA VAL A 177 2.12 -32.62 18.64
C VAL A 177 3.02 -31.95 19.68
N TYR A 178 2.45 -31.37 20.74
CA TYR A 178 3.22 -30.74 21.81
C TYR A 178 4.14 -31.75 22.51
N PHE A 179 3.61 -32.92 22.88
CA PHE A 179 4.36 -33.97 23.55
C PHE A 179 5.53 -34.46 22.69
N ASN A 180 5.31 -34.67 21.39
CA ASN A 180 6.38 -35.08 20.47
C ASN A 180 7.50 -34.04 20.34
N GLN A 181 7.20 -32.76 20.57
CA GLN A 181 8.18 -31.67 20.48
C GLN A 181 8.94 -31.42 21.78
N PHE A 182 8.29 -31.59 22.94
CA PHE A 182 8.87 -31.20 24.25
C PHE A 182 9.00 -32.35 25.26
N GLY A 183 8.48 -33.54 24.94
CA GLY A 183 8.51 -34.71 25.83
C GLY A 183 7.66 -34.58 27.10
N THR A 184 6.79 -33.57 27.19
CA THR A 184 5.98 -33.28 28.37
C THR A 184 4.50 -33.12 28.02
N VAL A 185 3.62 -33.51 28.95
CA VAL A 185 2.17 -33.39 28.77
C VAL A 185 1.75 -31.96 29.15
N CYS A 186 0.97 -31.33 28.29
CA CYS A 186 0.39 -30.00 28.53
C CYS A 186 -1.14 -30.09 28.50
N THR A 187 -1.79 -29.39 29.43
CA THR A 187 -3.25 -29.22 29.51
C THR A 187 -3.67 -27.76 29.45
N ASP A 188 -2.71 -26.84 29.37
CA ASP A 188 -3.00 -25.40 29.31
C ASP A 188 -3.44 -25.02 27.89
N GLY A 189 -4.72 -24.65 27.76
CA GLY A 189 -5.30 -24.21 26.49
C GLY A 189 -4.62 -22.97 25.90
N ASP A 190 -4.10 -22.07 26.74
CA ASP A 190 -3.42 -20.86 26.30
C ASP A 190 -2.07 -21.20 25.62
N ILE A 191 -1.46 -22.33 25.99
CA ILE A 191 -0.26 -22.88 25.35
C ILE A 191 -0.63 -23.72 24.14
N LEU A 192 -1.57 -24.66 24.30
CA LEU A 192 -1.92 -25.64 23.26
C LEU A 192 -2.48 -24.99 21.99
N ILE A 193 -3.19 -23.86 22.11
CA ILE A 193 -3.73 -23.14 20.94
C ILE A 193 -2.63 -22.68 19.97
N ALA A 194 -1.41 -22.41 20.46
CA ALA A 194 -0.25 -22.05 19.63
C ALA A 194 0.21 -23.18 18.70
N TYR A 195 -0.12 -24.43 19.02
CA TYR A 195 0.26 -25.63 18.26
C TYR A 195 -0.84 -26.11 17.31
N THR A 196 -1.89 -25.31 17.14
CA THR A 196 -2.95 -25.60 16.18
C THR A 196 -2.57 -25.19 14.76
N TYR A 197 -2.96 -26.01 13.79
CA TYR A 197 -2.86 -25.71 12.37
C TYR A 197 -4.11 -24.97 11.85
N THR A 198 -3.96 -24.30 10.70
CA THR A 198 -5.02 -23.56 9.98
C THR A 198 -6.35 -24.31 9.91
N LEU A 199 -6.35 -25.59 9.54
CA LEU A 199 -7.57 -26.40 9.43
C LEU A 199 -8.17 -26.78 10.79
N GLN A 200 -7.36 -26.91 11.83
CA GLN A 200 -7.86 -27.12 13.20
C GLN A 200 -8.54 -25.85 13.69
N LEU A 201 -7.94 -24.67 13.47
CA LEU A 201 -8.57 -23.37 13.76
C LEU A 201 -9.91 -23.21 13.04
N LYS A 202 -9.95 -23.55 11.74
CA LYS A 202 -11.20 -23.57 10.96
C LYS A 202 -12.27 -24.42 11.67
N LYS A 203 -11.91 -25.64 12.08
CA LYS A 203 -12.85 -26.57 12.73
C LYS A 203 -13.32 -26.07 14.10
N ILE A 204 -12.44 -25.48 14.90
CA ILE A 204 -12.77 -24.92 16.22
C ILE A 204 -13.80 -23.79 16.06
N ILE A 205 -13.52 -22.82 15.17
CA ILE A 205 -14.40 -21.67 14.95
C ILE A 205 -15.75 -22.12 14.38
N LEU A 206 -15.78 -23.05 13.42
CA LEU A 206 -17.04 -23.57 12.87
C LEU A 206 -17.88 -24.31 13.91
N THR A 207 -17.24 -25.10 14.78
CA THR A 207 -17.94 -25.85 15.85
C THR A 207 -18.60 -24.90 16.85
N HIS A 208 -17.96 -23.78 17.16
CA HIS A 208 -18.46 -22.78 18.11
C HIS A 208 -18.88 -21.47 17.43
N PHE A 209 -19.34 -21.53 16.18
CA PHE A 209 -19.51 -20.34 15.32
C PHE A 209 -20.38 -19.25 15.95
N ASN A 210 -21.38 -19.64 16.76
CA ASN A 210 -22.23 -18.70 17.48
C ASN A 210 -21.45 -17.68 18.33
N LEU A 211 -20.29 -18.06 18.88
CA LEU A 211 -19.42 -17.16 19.67
C LEU A 211 -18.68 -16.14 18.80
N PHE A 212 -18.56 -16.38 17.49
CA PHE A 212 -17.77 -15.58 16.55
C PHE A 212 -18.63 -14.81 15.53
N LYS A 213 -19.97 -14.83 15.67
CA LYS A 213 -20.91 -14.18 14.74
C LYS A 213 -20.72 -12.67 14.59
N SER A 214 -20.14 -11.99 15.58
CA SER A 214 -19.79 -10.57 15.49
C SER A 214 -18.68 -10.31 14.45
N TYR A 215 -17.78 -11.28 14.27
CA TYR A 215 -16.61 -11.15 13.40
C TYR A 215 -16.85 -11.69 12.00
N PHE A 216 -17.61 -12.77 11.87
CA PHE A 216 -17.82 -13.46 10.61
C PHE A 216 -19.30 -13.47 10.20
N SER A 217 -19.57 -13.13 8.94
CA SER A 217 -20.95 -12.99 8.45
C SER A 217 -21.75 -14.28 8.54
N ASN A 218 -21.18 -15.41 8.09
CA ASN A 218 -21.83 -16.72 8.17
C ASN A 218 -20.79 -17.87 8.09
N PRO A 219 -21.15 -19.09 8.55
CA PRO A 219 -20.22 -20.23 8.62
C PRO A 219 -19.65 -20.64 7.25
N ARG A 220 -20.50 -20.64 6.21
CA ARG A 220 -20.10 -21.07 4.86
C ARG A 220 -19.07 -20.14 4.24
N GLN A 221 -19.26 -18.83 4.41
CA GLN A 221 -18.28 -17.83 3.96
C GLN A 221 -16.96 -17.99 4.71
N PHE A 222 -17.00 -18.15 6.03
CA PHE A 222 -15.80 -18.36 6.83
C PHE A 222 -15.04 -19.64 6.41
N GLU A 223 -15.75 -20.75 6.20
CA GLU A 223 -15.16 -22.00 5.72
C GLU A 223 -14.42 -21.81 4.39
N MET A 224 -15.08 -21.17 3.41
CA MET A 224 -14.49 -20.87 2.11
C MET A 224 -13.22 -20.00 2.22
N LEU A 225 -13.24 -18.97 3.07
CA LEU A 225 -12.07 -18.13 3.30
C LEU A 225 -10.89 -18.94 3.88
N MET A 226 -11.16 -19.83 4.84
CA MET A 226 -10.14 -20.68 5.45
C MET A 226 -9.60 -21.75 4.50
N ASP A 227 -10.43 -22.28 3.60
CA ASP A 227 -9.99 -23.22 2.56
C ASP A 227 -9.08 -22.56 1.53
N ASN A 228 -9.44 -21.34 1.10
CA ASN A 228 -8.59 -20.52 0.23
C ASN A 228 -7.26 -20.16 0.91
N LEU A 229 -7.28 -19.80 2.19
CA LEU A 229 -6.06 -19.55 2.97
C LEU A 229 -5.17 -20.80 3.01
N ASN A 230 -5.76 -21.97 3.29
CA ASN A 230 -5.01 -23.22 3.36
C ASN A 230 -4.40 -23.63 2.01
N GLN A 231 -5.03 -23.28 0.89
CA GLN A 231 -4.44 -23.49 -0.44
C GLN A 231 -3.13 -22.72 -0.59
N ILE A 232 -3.13 -21.41 -0.33
CA ILE A 232 -1.93 -20.55 -0.45
C ILE A 232 -0.89 -20.92 0.62
N ARG A 233 -1.32 -21.22 1.85
CA ARG A 233 -0.46 -21.62 2.95
C ARG A 233 0.31 -22.93 2.68
N ARG A 234 -0.22 -23.85 1.87
CA ARG A 234 0.54 -25.04 1.44
C ARG A 234 1.69 -24.68 0.50
N GLU A 235 1.46 -23.74 -0.40
CA GLU A 235 2.51 -23.27 -1.31
C GLU A 235 3.62 -22.55 -0.52
N GLU A 236 3.25 -21.68 0.42
CA GLU A 236 4.20 -20.99 1.31
C GLU A 236 5.00 -21.97 2.17
N ALA A 237 4.34 -22.90 2.86
CA ALA A 237 5.00 -23.83 3.79
C ALA A 237 6.02 -24.78 3.10
N HIS A 238 5.86 -25.00 1.80
CA HIS A 238 6.79 -25.79 0.98
C HIS A 238 7.79 -24.93 0.19
N ASN A 239 7.87 -23.62 0.49
CA ASN A 239 8.71 -22.64 -0.21
C ASN A 239 8.51 -22.66 -1.73
N ARG A 240 7.27 -22.89 -2.18
CA ARG A 240 6.92 -22.86 -3.60
C ARG A 240 6.67 -21.43 -4.05
N VAL A 241 6.66 -21.23 -5.38
CA VAL A 241 6.48 -19.91 -5.98
C VAL A 241 5.09 -19.38 -5.65
N ILE A 242 5.04 -18.26 -4.94
CA ILE A 242 3.82 -17.47 -4.75
C ILE A 242 3.70 -16.52 -5.93
N SER A 243 2.57 -16.55 -6.65
CA SER A 243 2.32 -15.60 -7.74
C SER A 243 1.82 -14.25 -7.21
N GLN A 244 1.83 -13.22 -8.06
CA GLN A 244 1.25 -11.92 -7.70
C GLN A 244 -0.26 -12.02 -7.44
N LEU A 245 -0.95 -12.91 -8.16
CA LEU A 245 -2.37 -13.17 -7.94
C LEU A 245 -2.61 -13.83 -6.58
N ASP A 246 -1.76 -14.79 -6.18
CA ASP A 246 -1.85 -15.42 -4.86
C ASP A 246 -1.64 -14.41 -3.75
N LEU A 247 -0.65 -13.52 -3.89
CA LEU A 247 -0.41 -12.46 -2.90
C LEU A 247 -1.61 -11.52 -2.79
N LYS A 248 -2.17 -11.07 -3.92
CA LYS A 248 -3.37 -10.21 -3.93
C LYS A 248 -4.59 -10.93 -3.32
N ASN A 249 -4.76 -12.21 -3.61
CA ASN A 249 -5.82 -13.01 -2.99
C ASN A 249 -5.62 -13.12 -1.48
N LEU A 250 -4.38 -13.31 -1.03
CA LEU A 250 -4.04 -13.39 0.38
C LEU A 250 -4.26 -12.06 1.12
N GLU A 251 -3.97 -10.91 0.49
CA GLU A 251 -4.33 -9.58 1.01
C GLU A 251 -5.85 -9.44 1.17
N GLY A 252 -6.63 -9.91 0.20
CA GLY A 252 -8.09 -9.97 0.32
C GLY A 252 -8.56 -10.89 1.45
N LEU A 253 -7.93 -12.05 1.64
CA LEU A 253 -8.23 -12.94 2.77
C LEU A 253 -7.89 -12.27 4.11
N HIS A 254 -6.77 -11.56 4.17
CA HIS A 254 -6.33 -10.82 5.34
C HIS A 254 -7.36 -9.79 5.79
N GLU A 255 -7.85 -8.97 4.86
CA GLU A 255 -8.89 -7.98 5.15
C GLU A 255 -10.20 -8.64 5.59
N ASN A 256 -10.65 -9.66 4.86
CA ASN A 256 -11.93 -10.32 5.13
C ASN A 256 -11.94 -11.08 6.47
N LEU A 257 -10.81 -11.69 6.86
CA LEU A 257 -10.71 -12.42 8.12
C LEU A 257 -10.42 -11.49 9.29
N LEU A 258 -9.58 -10.46 9.12
CA LEU A 258 -9.03 -9.71 10.25
C LEU A 258 -9.64 -8.32 10.48
N SER A 259 -10.26 -7.68 9.48
CA SER A 259 -10.74 -6.29 9.61
C SER A 259 -11.62 -6.04 10.85
N ARG A 260 -12.54 -6.96 11.15
CA ARG A 260 -13.41 -6.90 12.34
C ARG A 260 -12.80 -7.51 13.59
N LEU A 261 -11.85 -8.44 13.45
CA LEU A 261 -11.19 -9.06 14.62
C LEU A 261 -10.21 -8.07 15.27
N LEU A 262 -9.45 -7.37 14.44
CA LEU A 262 -8.39 -6.47 14.90
C LEU A 262 -8.93 -5.24 15.62
N SER A 263 -10.20 -4.87 15.45
CA SER A 263 -10.81 -3.82 16.29
C SER A 263 -10.83 -4.19 17.77
N ASP A 264 -10.99 -5.49 18.07
CA ASP A 264 -11.12 -6.00 19.44
C ASP A 264 -9.78 -6.50 19.99
N LEU A 265 -8.85 -6.89 19.11
CA LEU A 265 -7.51 -7.36 19.46
C LEU A 265 -6.49 -6.22 19.55
N LYS A 266 -6.52 -5.45 20.64
CA LYS A 266 -5.59 -4.32 20.88
C LYS A 266 -4.10 -4.71 20.76
N SER A 267 -3.73 -5.94 21.12
CA SER A 267 -2.36 -6.44 21.03
C SER A 267 -1.83 -6.59 19.60
N PHE A 268 -2.72 -6.67 18.60
CA PHE A 268 -2.38 -6.77 17.18
C PHE A 268 -2.46 -5.41 16.47
N GLN A 269 -2.91 -4.37 17.15
CA GLN A 269 -2.94 -3.02 16.61
C GLN A 269 -1.54 -2.40 16.71
N SER A 270 -0.90 -2.19 15.57
CA SER A 270 0.36 -1.44 15.53
C SER A 270 0.07 0.03 15.81
N ALA A 271 0.35 0.46 17.05
CA ALA A 271 0.27 1.87 17.45
C ALA A 271 1.09 2.77 16.50
N PHE A 272 2.22 2.25 15.99
CA PHE A 272 3.03 2.94 14.99
C PHE A 272 2.29 3.13 13.67
N LEU A 273 1.67 2.08 13.11
CA LEU A 273 0.94 2.19 11.83
C LEU A 273 -0.27 3.11 11.95
N ILE A 274 -1.02 3.04 13.06
CA ILE A 274 -2.13 3.98 13.33
C ILE A 274 -1.60 5.40 13.36
N ARG A 275 -0.58 5.65 14.19
CA ARG A 275 -0.04 6.99 14.39
C ARG A 275 0.53 7.54 13.09
N ASN A 276 1.23 6.72 12.32
CA ASN A 276 1.77 7.11 11.02
C ASN A 276 0.65 7.43 10.02
N TRP A 277 -0.38 6.58 9.93
CA TRP A 277 -1.56 6.83 9.08
C TRP A 277 -2.27 8.14 9.44
N ILE A 278 -2.54 8.39 10.74
CA ILE A 278 -3.12 9.65 11.22
C ILE A 278 -2.23 10.84 10.87
N ILE A 279 -0.92 10.75 11.15
CA ILE A 279 0.04 11.82 10.84
C ILE A 279 0.04 12.12 9.34
N LYS A 280 0.04 11.09 8.48
CA LYS A 280 0.06 11.25 7.03
C LYS A 280 -1.22 11.88 6.50
N ILE A 281 -2.39 11.48 7.00
CA ILE A 281 -3.65 12.15 6.67
C ILE A 281 -3.61 13.61 7.13
N LYS A 282 -3.20 13.88 8.38
CA LYS A 282 -3.08 15.26 8.88
C LYS A 282 -2.12 16.10 8.05
N GLN A 283 -0.96 15.57 7.66
CA GLN A 283 -0.02 16.24 6.76
C GLN A 283 -0.68 16.59 5.44
N ILE A 284 -1.36 15.64 4.79
CA ILE A 284 -2.09 15.87 3.53
C ILE A 284 -3.11 17.00 3.69
N MET A 285 -3.87 17.03 4.79
CA MET A 285 -4.91 18.03 5.03
C MET A 285 -4.38 19.40 5.44
N ILE A 286 -3.27 19.47 6.18
CA ILE A 286 -2.69 20.74 6.69
C ILE A 286 -1.80 21.41 5.64
N GLU A 287 -0.91 20.65 5.00
CA GLU A 287 0.07 21.20 4.05
C GLU A 287 -0.60 21.68 2.76
N ASN A 288 -1.77 21.13 2.43
CA ASN A 288 -2.50 21.44 1.21
C ASN A 288 -3.84 22.10 1.52
N GLN A 289 -3.87 23.14 2.36
CA GLN A 289 -5.11 23.91 2.49
C GLN A 289 -5.47 24.54 1.13
N TYR A 290 -6.65 24.18 0.60
CA TYR A 290 -7.14 24.73 -0.65
C TYR A 290 -7.22 26.25 -0.56
N LYS A 291 -6.71 26.91 -1.59
CA LYS A 291 -6.84 28.36 -1.80
C LYS A 291 -7.43 28.59 -3.17
N THR A 292 -8.52 29.35 -3.22
CA THR A 292 -9.12 29.83 -4.47
C THR A 292 -8.15 30.76 -5.19
N ILE A 293 -8.17 30.75 -6.53
CA ILE A 293 -7.36 31.67 -7.33
C ILE A 293 -7.89 33.09 -7.16
N TYR A 294 -9.21 33.24 -7.19
CA TYR A 294 -9.92 34.49 -6.95
C TYR A 294 -10.80 34.36 -5.72
N SER A 295 -10.81 35.37 -4.85
CA SER A 295 -11.73 35.37 -3.71
C SER A 295 -13.17 35.66 -4.16
N GLU A 296 -14.16 35.28 -3.35
CA GLU A 296 -15.56 35.63 -3.63
C GLU A 296 -15.76 37.14 -3.77
N LYS A 297 -15.04 37.94 -2.97
CA LYS A 297 -15.08 39.41 -3.07
C LYS A 297 -14.57 39.91 -4.41
N ASP A 298 -13.50 39.31 -4.95
CA ASP A 298 -12.96 39.70 -6.26
C ASP A 298 -13.97 39.38 -7.37
N ILE A 299 -14.61 38.21 -7.28
CA ILE A 299 -15.64 37.76 -8.23
C ILE A 299 -16.90 38.63 -8.13
N ASP A 300 -17.29 39.07 -6.94
CA ASP A 300 -18.49 39.86 -6.74
C ASP A 300 -18.32 41.33 -7.11
N ASN A 301 -17.12 41.88 -6.96
CA ASN A 301 -16.77 43.23 -7.37
C ASN A 301 -16.48 43.36 -8.87
N GLU A 302 -16.30 42.24 -9.60
CA GLU A 302 -16.12 42.25 -11.06
C GLU A 302 -17.42 42.64 -11.78
N LEU A 303 -17.34 43.69 -12.59
CA LEU A 303 -18.47 44.27 -13.31
C LEU A 303 -18.71 43.58 -14.66
N ASP A 304 -17.66 43.01 -15.26
CA ASP A 304 -17.78 42.25 -16.50
C ASP A 304 -18.30 40.83 -16.21
N HIS A 305 -19.53 40.56 -16.65
CA HIS A 305 -20.16 39.24 -16.53
C HIS A 305 -19.37 38.11 -17.19
N VAL A 306 -18.67 38.38 -18.29
CA VAL A 306 -17.83 37.40 -18.98
C VAL A 306 -16.60 37.08 -18.13
N GLN A 307 -15.93 38.11 -17.62
CA GLN A 307 -14.76 37.94 -16.74
C GLN A 307 -15.15 37.24 -15.43
N LYS A 308 -16.28 37.62 -14.83
CA LYS A 308 -16.84 36.97 -13.62
C LYS A 308 -17.08 35.46 -13.85
N PHE A 309 -17.58 35.09 -15.02
CA PHE A 309 -17.74 33.69 -15.42
C PHE A 309 -16.39 32.96 -15.52
N TYR A 310 -15.39 33.58 -16.18
CA TYR A 310 -14.05 33.00 -16.29
C TYR A 310 -13.40 32.79 -14.92
N MET A 311 -13.49 33.75 -14.01
CA MET A 311 -12.94 33.63 -12.65
C MET A 311 -13.57 32.46 -11.88
N ARG A 312 -14.90 32.29 -11.97
CA ARG A 312 -15.60 31.14 -11.35
C ARG A 312 -15.14 29.82 -11.97
N LYS A 313 -15.05 29.77 -13.30
CA LYS A 313 -14.57 28.59 -14.03
C LYS A 313 -13.15 28.20 -13.61
N GLU A 314 -12.23 29.16 -13.53
CA GLU A 314 -10.86 28.90 -13.10
C GLU A 314 -10.79 28.39 -11.65
N ASN A 315 -11.59 28.96 -10.74
CA ASN A 315 -11.69 28.45 -9.37
C ASN A 315 -12.15 26.99 -9.32
N ILE A 316 -13.16 26.61 -10.12
CA ILE A 316 -13.65 25.21 -10.20
C ILE A 316 -12.56 24.28 -10.75
N ILE A 317 -11.87 24.68 -11.83
CA ILE A 317 -10.77 23.89 -12.42
C ILE A 317 -9.66 23.68 -11.39
N ASN A 318 -9.29 24.75 -10.67
CA ASN A 318 -8.29 24.69 -9.61
C ASN A 318 -8.72 23.77 -8.47
N LEU A 319 -10.00 23.80 -8.08
CA LEU A 319 -10.56 22.91 -7.06
C LEU A 319 -10.51 21.44 -7.51
N ILE A 320 -10.85 21.14 -8.77
CA ILE A 320 -10.74 19.77 -9.32
C ILE A 320 -9.30 19.27 -9.28
N SER A 321 -8.34 20.10 -9.72
CA SER A 321 -6.91 19.78 -9.68
C SER A 321 -6.42 19.51 -8.27
N TYR A 322 -6.83 20.35 -7.32
CA TYR A 322 -6.56 20.19 -5.90
C TYR A 322 -7.12 18.86 -5.35
N LEU A 323 -8.39 18.55 -5.63
CA LEU A 323 -9.02 17.30 -5.19
C LEU A 323 -8.32 16.08 -5.79
N ASP A 324 -7.87 16.17 -7.03
CA ASP A 324 -7.08 15.12 -7.69
C ASP A 324 -5.77 14.83 -6.96
N ASP A 325 -5.00 15.86 -6.62
CA ASP A 325 -3.76 15.72 -5.86
C ASP A 325 -4.01 15.09 -4.47
N ILE A 326 -5.06 15.53 -3.78
CA ILE A 326 -5.45 14.95 -2.49
C ILE A 326 -5.81 13.47 -2.61
N ILE A 327 -6.62 13.09 -3.60
CA ILE A 327 -7.01 11.68 -3.82
C ILE A 327 -5.78 10.82 -4.07
N ILE A 328 -4.88 11.25 -4.96
CA ILE A 328 -3.64 10.53 -5.27
C ILE A 328 -2.79 10.34 -4.00
N ARG A 329 -2.64 11.41 -3.20
CA ARG A 329 -1.89 11.34 -1.94
C ARG A 329 -2.55 10.41 -0.93
N LEU A 330 -3.87 10.48 -0.75
CA LEU A 330 -4.60 9.59 0.15
C LEU A 330 -4.51 8.12 -0.28
N GLN A 331 -4.59 7.83 -1.58
CA GLN A 331 -4.39 6.48 -2.13
C GLN A 331 -2.97 5.95 -1.90
N SER A 332 -1.98 6.84 -1.74
CA SER A 332 -0.59 6.46 -1.45
C SER A 332 -0.30 6.16 0.02
N VAL A 333 -1.23 6.46 0.93
CA VAL A 333 -1.02 6.26 2.38
C VAL A 333 -1.13 4.78 2.73
N ILE A 334 -0.17 4.27 3.51
CA ILE A 334 -0.26 2.92 4.09
C ILE A 334 -1.33 2.92 5.19
N VAL A 335 -2.38 2.12 4.99
CA VAL A 335 -3.55 2.06 5.89
C VAL A 335 -3.50 0.81 6.78
N PRO A 336 -3.66 0.95 8.11
CA PRO A 336 -3.88 -0.20 8.99
C PRO A 336 -5.14 -0.96 8.57
N ILE A 337 -5.11 -2.30 8.54
CA ILE A 337 -6.21 -3.13 7.99
C ILE A 337 -7.58 -2.79 8.62
N TYR A 338 -7.65 -2.61 9.94
CA TYR A 338 -8.90 -2.25 10.64
C TYR A 338 -9.34 -0.80 10.41
N LYS A 339 -8.49 0.06 9.86
CA LYS A 339 -8.83 1.41 9.38
C LYS A 339 -9.13 1.44 7.88
N GLY A 340 -8.96 0.32 7.17
CA GLY A 340 -9.18 0.20 5.73
C GLY A 340 -10.54 0.75 5.29
N ARG A 341 -11.61 0.30 5.94
CA ARG A 341 -12.98 0.78 5.66
C ARG A 341 -13.13 2.29 5.86
N LEU A 342 -12.58 2.82 6.96
CA LEU A 342 -12.66 4.25 7.28
C LEU A 342 -11.89 5.10 6.25
N HIS A 343 -10.72 4.61 5.82
CA HIS A 343 -9.92 5.27 4.78
C HIS A 343 -10.59 5.23 3.41
N GLN A 344 -11.25 4.12 3.05
CA GLN A 344 -12.03 4.03 1.82
C GLN A 344 -13.24 4.97 1.84
N GLU A 345 -13.89 5.13 2.99
CA GLU A 345 -14.96 6.10 3.15
C GLU A 345 -14.46 7.54 2.96
N LEU A 346 -13.29 7.88 3.52
CA LEU A 346 -12.62 9.16 3.28
C LEU A 346 -12.37 9.38 1.78
N LEU A 347 -11.77 8.41 1.09
CA LEU A 347 -11.51 8.49 -0.36
C LEU A 347 -12.79 8.71 -1.16
N PHE A 348 -13.85 7.96 -0.84
CA PHE A 348 -15.14 8.09 -1.49
C PHE A 348 -15.71 9.51 -1.40
N TYR A 349 -15.58 10.17 -0.23
CA TYR A 349 -16.05 11.55 -0.09
C TYR A 349 -15.29 12.53 -0.99
N TYR A 350 -13.98 12.40 -1.10
CA TYR A 350 -13.16 13.25 -1.99
C TYR A 350 -13.44 12.97 -3.47
N GLU A 351 -13.54 11.70 -3.86
CA GLU A 351 -13.89 11.32 -5.23
C GLU A 351 -15.27 11.85 -5.64
N LYS A 352 -16.28 11.70 -4.77
CA LYS A 352 -17.62 12.22 -5.03
C LYS A 352 -17.63 13.75 -5.12
N SER A 353 -16.87 14.45 -4.28
CA SER A 353 -16.73 15.91 -4.35
C SER A 353 -16.14 16.32 -5.71
N LYS A 354 -15.05 15.66 -6.15
CA LYS A 354 -14.44 15.91 -7.46
C LYS A 354 -15.42 15.70 -8.62
N GLU A 355 -16.19 14.63 -8.60
CA GLU A 355 -17.18 14.34 -9.66
C GLU A 355 -18.34 15.36 -9.69
N LEU A 356 -18.76 15.87 -8.52
CA LEU A 356 -19.73 16.96 -8.45
C LEU A 356 -19.16 18.26 -9.03
N GLN A 357 -17.90 18.58 -8.74
CA GLN A 357 -17.24 19.78 -9.30
C GLN A 357 -17.03 19.68 -10.82
N LYS A 358 -16.70 18.49 -11.36
CA LYS A 358 -16.66 18.27 -12.81
C LYS A 358 -18.04 18.43 -13.46
N SER A 359 -19.08 17.92 -12.82
CA SER A 359 -20.46 18.10 -13.28
C SER A 359 -20.84 19.58 -13.29
N LEU A 360 -20.50 20.31 -12.22
CA LEU A 360 -20.70 21.76 -12.13
C LEU A 360 -19.97 22.49 -13.26
N LEU A 361 -18.70 22.18 -13.51
CA LEU A 361 -17.92 22.77 -14.61
C LEU A 361 -18.58 22.54 -15.97
N LYS A 362 -19.07 21.31 -16.23
CA LYS A 362 -19.72 20.94 -17.49
C LYS A 362 -21.03 21.71 -17.70
N GLU A 363 -21.89 21.77 -16.68
CA GLU A 363 -23.17 22.47 -16.78
C GLU A 363 -23.03 24.00 -16.75
N THR A 364 -21.94 24.51 -16.17
CA THR A 364 -21.58 25.93 -16.25
C THR A 364 -21.30 26.34 -17.71
N VAL A 365 -20.83 25.41 -18.55
CA VAL A 365 -20.64 25.63 -20.00
C VAL A 365 -21.94 25.50 -20.80
N SER A 366 -22.92 24.72 -20.32
CA SER A 366 -24.21 24.47 -21.00
C SER A 366 -25.28 25.55 -20.73
N LEU A 367 -25.08 26.40 -19.71
CA LEU A 367 -26.01 27.44 -19.25
C LEU A 367 -27.40 26.93 -18.80
N ASN A 368 -27.50 25.66 -18.41
CA ASN A 368 -28.76 25.09 -17.89
C ASN A 368 -28.94 25.39 -16.40
N ASN A 369 -29.68 26.47 -16.09
CA ASN A 369 -29.89 26.96 -14.72
C ASN A 369 -30.58 25.96 -13.77
N GLU A 370 -31.47 25.10 -14.26
CA GLU A 370 -32.16 24.11 -13.42
C GLU A 370 -31.22 22.99 -12.99
N MET A 371 -30.43 22.47 -13.93
CA MET A 371 -29.40 21.46 -13.64
C MET A 371 -28.28 22.00 -12.75
N LEU A 372 -27.86 23.25 -12.96
CA LEU A 372 -26.90 23.93 -12.10
C LEU A 372 -27.36 24.00 -10.65
N ASN A 373 -28.60 24.41 -10.40
CA ASN A 373 -29.16 24.49 -9.06
C ASN A 373 -29.25 23.11 -8.39
N ASN A 374 -29.59 22.07 -9.14
CA ASN A 374 -29.59 20.71 -8.63
C ASN A 374 -28.19 20.23 -8.21
N ILE A 375 -27.16 20.48 -9.03
CA ILE A 375 -25.77 20.13 -8.71
C ILE A 375 -25.28 20.90 -7.49
N ILE A 376 -25.59 22.19 -7.36
CA ILE A 376 -25.23 22.99 -6.19
C ILE A 376 -25.88 22.43 -4.92
N ASN A 377 -27.15 22.02 -4.99
CA ASN A 377 -27.82 21.37 -3.87
C ASN A 377 -27.17 20.03 -3.50
N GLU A 378 -26.74 19.24 -4.48
CA GLU A 378 -25.99 18.00 -4.25
C GLU A 378 -24.63 18.26 -3.59
N ILE A 379 -23.92 19.31 -4.02
CA ILE A 379 -22.65 19.73 -3.40
C ILE A 379 -22.87 20.09 -1.93
N ASN A 380 -23.85 20.97 -1.64
CA ASN A 380 -24.16 21.38 -0.28
C ASN A 380 -24.56 20.20 0.62
N LEU A 381 -25.32 19.25 0.08
CA LEU A 381 -25.70 18.03 0.82
C LEU A 381 -24.48 17.14 1.09
N HIS A 382 -23.58 17.04 0.11
CA HIS A 382 -22.34 16.25 0.23
C HIS A 382 -21.37 16.87 1.24
N GLU A 383 -21.22 18.20 1.25
CA GLU A 383 -20.42 18.92 2.23
C GLU A 383 -20.89 18.64 3.66
N ARG A 384 -22.20 18.67 3.92
CA ARG A 384 -22.75 18.28 5.24
C ARG A 384 -22.39 16.86 5.64
N LYS A 385 -22.42 15.91 4.70
CA LYS A 385 -22.00 14.52 4.97
C LYS A 385 -20.50 14.44 5.26
N MET A 386 -19.68 15.23 4.57
CA MET A 386 -18.26 15.33 4.87
C MET A 386 -18.01 15.91 6.26
N ASP A 387 -18.75 16.92 6.70
CA ASP A 387 -18.64 17.48 8.05
C ASP A 387 -19.04 16.48 9.13
N GLU A 388 -20.13 15.74 8.91
CA GLU A 388 -20.56 14.64 9.80
C GLU A 388 -19.49 13.54 9.88
N PHE A 389 -18.91 13.16 8.74
CA PHE A 389 -17.82 12.19 8.69
C PHE A 389 -16.58 12.72 9.42
N ALA A 390 -16.17 13.96 9.16
CA ALA A 390 -15.01 14.57 9.81
C ALA A 390 -15.18 14.61 11.34
N THR A 391 -16.38 14.92 11.82
CA THR A 391 -16.71 14.90 13.25
C THR A 391 -16.57 13.49 13.83
N LYS A 392 -17.13 12.47 13.16
CA LYS A 392 -16.99 11.06 13.58
C LYS A 392 -15.53 10.61 13.57
N PHE A 393 -14.79 10.96 12.52
CA PHE A 393 -13.38 10.65 12.35
C PHE A 393 -12.54 11.26 13.47
N LEU A 394 -12.74 12.55 13.78
CA LEU A 394 -12.04 13.24 14.86
C LEU A 394 -12.35 12.64 16.24
N LEU A 395 -13.59 12.21 16.47
CA LEU A 395 -13.99 11.55 17.72
C LEU A 395 -13.48 10.11 17.84
N SER A 396 -13.27 9.41 16.72
CA SER A 396 -12.75 8.03 16.70
C SER A 396 -11.24 7.91 16.76
N GLU A 397 -10.51 9.01 16.53
CA GLU A 397 -9.04 9.06 16.46
C GLU A 397 -8.37 9.91 17.57
N ASN A 398 -9.16 10.41 18.54
CA ASN A 398 -8.67 10.90 19.83
C ASN A 398 -8.66 9.77 20.85
#